data_AF-A0A1M5GUC4-F1
#
_entry.id   AF-A0A1M5GUC4-F1
#
_cell.length_a   1.000
_cell.length_b   1.000
_cell.length_c   1.000
_cell.angle_alpha   90.00
_cell.angle_beta   90.00
_cell.angle_gamma   90.00
#
_symmetry.space_group_name_H-M   'P 1'
#
loop_
_entity.id
_entity.type
_entity.pdbx_description
1 polymer ?
#
loop_
_entity_poly.entity_id
_entity_poly.type
_entity_poly.pdbx_seq_one_letter_code
_entity_poly.pdbx_strand_id
1 'polypeptide(L)'
;MNRICLLLCAVLLFSCQQIEQYFPKSGDADKPVVDKKNYSFACLDSAVGGNRIGRTLGKAGDVIRDIAVSEKRITDEVQSEYGAAFHKQMVEQEKAFKLLKDPRLQGQLDAALADLLKVRPAPSNIQYFIYPLDDTAINAFTFGGRIYVTKAMLRKTGGSKSLLYAIIGHEIGHSEEGHIRKTIQELQLTTNIFGEANAGTVLQITKLLTASFNQRNELEADYYGVELTHRLGQELCSTVAFWKEMASNENRYSQVEDFFRTHPFSGLRAQCLQSHIQANFNTRCDGLNQNETHPELMTAPPETSGAASR
;
A
#
# COMPACT_ATOMS: atom_id res chain seq x y z
N MET A 1 -0.85 -48.72 36.48
CA MET A 1 -1.47 -47.38 36.56
C MET A 1 -0.33 -46.38 36.73
N ASN A 2 0.03 -45.41 35.90
CA ASN A 2 -0.42 -44.80 34.63
C ASN A 2 0.91 -44.28 33.99
N ARG A 3 1.32 -44.69 32.79
CA ARG A 3 1.09 -44.07 31.46
C ARG A 3 1.08 -42.53 31.40
N ILE A 4 1.88 -42.02 30.46
CA ILE A 4 1.92 -40.69 29.79
C ILE A 4 2.97 -39.70 30.31
N CYS A 5 4.16 -39.69 29.66
CA CYS A 5 4.77 -38.51 29.04
C CYS A 5 6.14 -38.90 28.44
N LEU A 6 6.13 -39.46 27.23
CA LEU A 6 7.31 -39.79 26.43
C LEU A 6 7.07 -39.14 25.07
N LEU A 7 7.47 -37.86 24.93
CA LEU A 7 7.63 -37.11 23.67
C LEU A 7 7.94 -35.63 23.99
N LEU A 8 9.15 -35.35 24.50
CA LEU A 8 9.67 -33.99 24.65
C LEU A 8 11.20 -34.04 24.58
N CYS A 9 11.72 -34.38 23.41
CA CYS A 9 13.14 -34.20 23.04
C CYS A 9 13.24 -34.35 21.53
N ALA A 10 13.37 -33.22 20.82
CA ALA A 10 14.05 -33.06 19.52
C ALA A 10 13.43 -31.98 18.62
N VAL A 11 13.26 -30.73 19.08
CA VAL A 11 13.27 -29.57 18.17
C VAL A 11 13.75 -28.32 18.93
N LEU A 12 15.01 -28.31 19.35
CA LEU A 12 15.73 -27.08 19.67
C LEU A 12 17.15 -27.27 19.16
N LEU A 13 17.60 -26.29 18.38
CA LEU A 13 18.91 -26.09 17.71
C LEU A 13 18.75 -25.85 16.20
N PHE A 14 17.96 -24.85 15.82
CA PHE A 14 18.32 -24.04 14.65
C PHE A 14 18.94 -22.75 15.19
N SER A 15 20.28 -22.70 15.07
CA SER A 15 21.16 -21.63 15.49
C SER A 15 20.79 -20.27 14.88
N CYS A 16 20.89 -19.22 15.70
CA CYS A 16 20.78 -17.79 15.37
C CYS A 16 21.65 -17.28 14.19
N GLN A 17 22.43 -18.14 13.51
CA GLN A 17 23.34 -17.75 12.42
C GLN A 17 22.69 -17.66 11.03
N GLN A 18 21.47 -18.18 10.84
CA GLN A 18 20.85 -18.20 9.51
C GLN A 18 20.08 -16.91 9.18
N ILE A 19 19.88 -15.98 10.13
CA ILE A 19 19.05 -14.77 9.92
C ILE A 19 19.88 -13.51 9.73
N GLU A 20 21.06 -13.41 10.32
CA GLU A 20 22.05 -12.40 9.91
C GLU A 20 22.46 -12.55 8.44
N GLN A 21 22.28 -13.74 7.83
CA GLN A 21 22.49 -13.92 6.39
C GLN A 21 21.43 -13.20 5.53
N TYR A 22 20.26 -12.89 6.09
CA TYR A 22 19.14 -12.30 5.35
C TYR A 22 19.05 -10.78 5.45
N PHE A 23 19.83 -10.15 6.34
CA PHE A 23 19.82 -8.69 6.52
C PHE A 23 21.27 -8.16 6.55
N PRO A 24 21.73 -7.50 5.48
CA PRO A 24 23.13 -7.07 5.38
C PRO A 24 23.43 -5.89 6.32
N LYS A 25 24.67 -5.86 6.81
CA LYS A 25 25.24 -4.73 7.54
C LYS A 25 25.53 -3.61 6.53
N SER A 26 24.79 -2.50 6.63
CA SER A 26 24.97 -1.36 5.72
C SER A 26 26.37 -0.75 5.85
N GLY A 27 27.10 -0.78 4.74
CA GLY A 27 28.33 -0.03 4.48
C GLY A 27 28.02 1.31 3.81
N ASP A 28 28.93 2.24 4.03
CA ASP A 28 28.84 3.70 3.90
C ASP A 28 28.51 4.28 2.51
N ALA A 29 27.85 5.45 2.53
CA ALA A 29 28.22 6.69 1.81
C ALA A 29 27.03 7.50 1.23
N ASP A 30 27.05 8.76 1.63
CA ASP A 30 26.20 9.91 1.34
C ASP A 30 25.82 10.05 -0.15
N LYS A 31 24.51 10.10 -0.44
CA LYS A 31 23.96 10.57 -1.73
C LYS A 31 23.00 11.73 -1.47
N PRO A 32 23.04 12.77 -2.32
CA PRO A 32 22.31 14.01 -2.09
C PRO A 32 20.81 13.75 -1.99
N VAL A 33 20.17 14.46 -1.06
CA VAL A 33 18.72 14.50 -0.87
C VAL A 33 18.09 14.93 -2.20
N VAL A 34 17.32 14.02 -2.82
CA VAL A 34 16.51 14.31 -4.00
C VAL A 34 15.52 15.41 -3.63
N ASP A 35 15.49 16.46 -4.46
CA ASP A 35 14.68 17.66 -4.26
C ASP A 35 13.22 17.26 -4.08
N LYS A 36 12.65 17.54 -2.91
CA LYS A 36 11.32 17.05 -2.51
C LYS A 36 10.30 17.76 -3.40
N LYS A 37 9.47 17.01 -4.13
CA LYS A 37 8.39 17.59 -4.93
C LYS A 37 7.49 18.44 -4.05
N ASN A 38 7.26 19.69 -4.46
CA ASN A 38 6.39 20.62 -3.73
C ASN A 38 4.94 20.43 -4.15
N TYR A 39 4.27 19.40 -3.63
CA TYR A 39 2.82 19.30 -3.74
C TYR A 39 2.14 20.37 -2.87
N SER A 40 1.04 20.95 -3.37
CA SER A 40 0.18 21.80 -2.55
C SER A 40 -0.75 20.97 -1.68
N PHE A 41 -0.71 21.21 -0.37
CA PHE A 41 -1.59 20.59 0.63
C PHE A 41 -2.68 21.55 1.13
N ALA A 42 -2.91 22.67 0.44
CA ALA A 42 -3.89 23.67 0.85
C ALA A 42 -5.31 23.08 1.07
N CYS A 43 -5.69 22.06 0.29
CA CYS A 43 -6.95 21.34 0.49
C CYS A 43 -6.99 20.61 1.85
N LEU A 44 -5.93 19.88 2.19
CA LEU A 44 -5.78 19.20 3.47
C LEU A 44 -5.77 20.20 4.63
N ASP A 45 -4.95 21.26 4.51
CA ASP A 45 -4.81 22.29 5.54
C ASP A 45 -6.16 23.00 5.81
N SER A 46 -6.96 23.23 4.77
CA SER A 46 -8.28 23.84 4.89
C SER A 46 -9.29 22.90 5.55
N ALA A 47 -9.26 21.61 5.20
CA ALA A 47 -10.14 20.60 5.79
C ALA A 47 -9.85 20.40 7.28
N VAL A 48 -8.58 20.37 7.68
CA VAL A 48 -8.16 20.24 9.09
C VAL A 48 -8.35 21.56 9.86
N GLY A 49 -8.11 22.71 9.22
CA GLY A 49 -8.20 24.04 9.82
C GLY A 49 -9.63 24.55 10.10
N GLY A 50 -10.64 24.01 9.41
CA GLY A 50 -12.06 24.31 9.60
C GLY A 50 -12.64 23.87 10.95
N ASN A 51 -12.01 22.89 11.62
CA ASN A 51 -12.41 22.41 12.95
C ASN A 51 -11.76 23.26 14.06
N ARG A 52 -12.24 24.50 14.26
CA ARG A 52 -11.71 25.43 15.28
C ARG A 52 -12.02 25.07 16.74
N ILE A 53 -12.81 24.04 17.06
CA ILE A 53 -13.30 23.76 18.44
C ILE A 53 -12.56 22.60 19.16
N GLY A 54 -11.61 21.90 18.52
CA GLY A 54 -10.90 20.74 19.14
C GLY A 54 -9.42 20.95 19.48
N ARG A 55 -8.93 22.19 19.55
CA ARG A 55 -7.53 22.50 19.21
C ARG A 55 -6.47 22.35 20.31
N THR A 56 -6.74 21.65 21.41
CA THR A 56 -5.75 21.46 22.50
C THR A 56 -5.17 20.04 22.60
N LEU A 57 -5.74 19.04 21.91
CA LEU A 57 -5.31 17.64 22.05
C LEU A 57 -4.66 17.01 20.81
N GLY A 58 -4.89 17.54 19.59
CA GLY A 58 -4.39 16.92 18.35
C GLY A 58 -2.90 17.16 18.03
N LYS A 59 -2.31 18.27 18.50
CA LYS A 59 -0.91 18.59 18.20
C LYS A 59 0.10 17.70 18.93
N ALA A 60 -0.30 17.05 20.01
CA ALA A 60 0.58 16.17 20.77
C ALA A 60 0.75 14.79 20.12
N GLY A 61 -0.20 14.32 19.29
CA GLY A 61 -0.14 13.00 18.66
C GLY A 61 0.84 12.94 17.48
N ASP A 62 0.79 13.94 16.60
CA ASP A 62 1.61 13.94 15.38
C ASP A 62 3.07 14.36 15.65
N VAL A 63 3.30 15.22 16.65
CA VAL A 63 4.63 15.73 16.99
C VAL A 63 5.51 14.68 17.68
N ILE A 64 4.93 13.67 18.33
CA ILE A 64 5.71 12.62 19.02
C ILE A 64 6.40 11.69 18.01
N ARG A 65 5.92 11.57 16.77
CA ARG A 65 6.53 10.68 15.77
C ARG A 65 7.82 11.23 15.15
N ASP A 66 8.09 12.53 15.31
CA ASP A 66 9.26 13.20 14.72
C ASP A 66 10.43 13.38 15.69
N ILE A 67 10.37 12.76 16.88
CA ILE A 67 11.47 12.81 17.86
C ILE A 67 12.52 11.73 17.52
N ALA A 68 13.63 12.21 16.94
CA ALA A 68 14.98 11.62 16.97
C ALA A 68 15.13 10.19 16.43
N VAL A 69 15.06 10.02 15.11
CA VAL A 69 15.72 8.90 14.42
C VAL A 69 17.08 9.37 13.93
N SER A 70 18.12 9.24 14.77
CA SER A 70 19.50 9.48 14.34
C SER A 70 20.01 8.32 13.47
N GLU A 71 20.21 8.63 12.19
CA GLU A 71 21.33 8.22 11.34
C GLU A 71 21.61 6.72 11.12
N LYS A 72 20.68 6.03 10.47
CA LYS A 72 21.01 5.24 9.27
C LYS A 72 19.93 5.48 8.21
N ARG A 73 20.29 6.20 7.15
CA ARG A 73 19.38 6.41 6.01
C ARG A 73 19.19 5.06 5.33
N ILE A 74 17.95 4.57 5.29
CA ILE A 74 17.61 3.39 4.50
C ILE A 74 17.76 3.78 3.03
N THR A 75 18.73 3.19 2.35
CA THR A 75 18.95 3.42 0.91
C THR A 75 17.87 2.72 0.09
N ASP A 76 17.83 3.00 -1.21
CA ASP A 76 16.89 2.36 -2.14
C ASP A 76 17.17 0.86 -2.27
N GLU A 77 18.46 0.49 -2.23
CA GLU A 77 18.92 -0.89 -2.25
C GLU A 77 18.47 -1.62 -0.97
N VAL A 78 18.69 -1.03 0.21
CA VAL A 78 18.23 -1.61 1.48
C VAL A 78 16.71 -1.74 1.51
N GLN A 79 15.98 -0.74 1.03
CA GLN A 79 14.52 -0.82 0.92
C GLN A 79 14.09 -2.01 0.03
N SER A 80 14.79 -2.24 -1.09
CA SER A 80 14.53 -3.37 -2.00
C SER A 80 14.82 -4.72 -1.36
N GLU A 81 15.89 -4.82 -0.54
CA GLU A 81 16.23 -6.02 0.21
C GLU A 81 15.15 -6.39 1.24
N TYR A 82 14.62 -5.41 1.97
CA TYR A 82 13.48 -5.62 2.87
C TYR A 82 12.25 -6.13 2.12
N GLY A 83 11.97 -5.58 0.94
CA GLY A 83 10.90 -6.06 0.07
C GLY A 83 11.11 -7.51 -0.38
N ALA A 84 12.31 -7.86 -0.81
CA ALA A 84 12.66 -9.23 -1.21
C ALA A 84 12.54 -10.23 -0.04
N ALA A 85 13.04 -9.87 1.14
CA ALA A 85 12.92 -10.69 2.34
C ALA A 85 11.45 -10.89 2.74
N PHE A 86 10.65 -9.82 2.71
CA PHE A 86 9.22 -9.87 2.98
C PHE A 86 8.48 -10.77 2.00
N HIS A 87 8.76 -10.65 0.69
CA HIS A 87 8.17 -11.51 -0.33
C HIS A 87 8.48 -12.99 -0.07
N LYS A 88 9.76 -13.32 0.14
CA LYS A 88 10.21 -14.67 0.45
C LYS A 88 9.47 -15.24 1.66
N GLN A 89 9.36 -14.46 2.73
CA GLN A 89 8.66 -14.89 3.94
C GLN A 89 7.18 -15.15 3.64
N MET A 90 6.46 -14.17 3.09
CA MET A 90 4.99 -14.22 3.02
C MET A 90 4.48 -15.14 1.91
N VAL A 91 5.21 -15.27 0.81
CA VAL A 91 4.80 -16.07 -0.35
C VAL A 91 5.40 -17.46 -0.29
N GLU A 92 6.71 -17.58 -0.05
CA GLU A 92 7.40 -18.87 -0.19
C GLU A 92 7.38 -19.70 1.09
N GLN A 93 7.63 -19.06 2.24
CA GLN A 93 7.79 -19.75 3.52
C GLN A 93 6.47 -19.94 4.26
N GLU A 94 5.79 -18.84 4.60
CA GLU A 94 4.53 -18.85 5.34
C GLU A 94 3.33 -19.17 4.45
N LYS A 95 3.44 -18.88 3.14
CA LYS A 95 2.35 -18.99 2.16
C LYS A 95 1.09 -18.23 2.59
N ALA A 96 1.28 -17.17 3.39
CA ALA A 96 0.22 -16.27 3.82
C ALA A 96 -0.35 -15.49 2.62
N PHE A 97 0.49 -15.16 1.64
CA PHE A 97 0.08 -14.55 0.38
C PHE A 97 0.03 -15.59 -0.74
N LYS A 98 -1.18 -15.88 -1.21
CA LYS A 98 -1.41 -16.78 -2.34
C LYS A 98 -1.38 -15.99 -3.63
N LEU A 99 -0.37 -16.21 -4.47
CA LEU A 99 -0.28 -15.58 -5.78
C LEU A 99 -1.28 -16.23 -6.75
N LEU A 100 -1.93 -15.42 -7.58
CA LEU A 100 -2.70 -15.91 -8.72
C LEU A 100 -1.74 -16.41 -9.81
N LYS A 101 -2.00 -17.63 -10.30
CA LYS A 101 -1.22 -18.24 -11.39
C LYS A 101 -1.90 -18.01 -12.74
N ASP A 102 -1.92 -16.76 -13.18
CA ASP A 102 -2.45 -16.36 -14.49
C ASP A 102 -1.38 -15.58 -15.28
N PRO A 103 -0.72 -16.21 -16.28
CA PRO A 103 0.32 -15.56 -17.06
C PRO A 103 -0.16 -14.33 -17.85
N ARG A 104 -1.43 -14.31 -18.28
CA ARG A 104 -1.98 -13.19 -19.03
C ARG A 104 -2.16 -11.99 -18.12
N LEU A 105 -2.76 -12.21 -16.94
CA LEU A 105 -2.91 -11.16 -15.93
C LEU A 105 -1.54 -10.65 -15.46
N GLN A 106 -0.60 -11.54 -15.18
CA GLN A 106 0.76 -11.17 -14.78
C GLN A 106 1.41 -10.28 -15.85
N GLY A 107 1.36 -10.66 -17.13
CA GLY A 107 1.90 -9.86 -18.22
C GLY A 107 1.24 -8.48 -18.37
N GLN A 108 -0.06 -8.36 -18.07
CA GLN A 108 -0.74 -7.06 -18.03
C GLN A 108 -0.24 -6.17 -16.90
N LEU A 109 -0.05 -6.73 -15.70
CA LEU A 109 0.47 -6.00 -14.55
C LEU A 109 1.92 -5.59 -14.75
N ASP A 110 2.76 -6.48 -15.28
CA ASP A 110 4.16 -6.21 -15.59
C ASP A 110 4.29 -5.08 -16.64
N ALA A 111 3.44 -5.09 -17.67
CA ALA A 111 3.40 -4.02 -18.67
C ALA A 111 2.96 -2.68 -18.05
N ALA A 112 1.92 -2.69 -17.21
CA ALA A 112 1.46 -1.50 -16.49
C ALA A 112 2.55 -0.92 -15.58
N LEU A 113 3.20 -1.77 -14.78
CA LEU A 113 4.32 -1.39 -13.93
C LEU A 113 5.46 -0.81 -14.77
N ALA A 114 5.88 -1.49 -15.84
CA ALA A 114 6.96 -1.03 -16.69
C ALA A 114 6.67 0.34 -17.32
N ASP A 115 5.44 0.60 -17.74
CA ASP A 115 5.05 1.90 -18.29
C ASP A 115 5.10 3.02 -17.25
N LEU A 116 4.60 2.76 -16.03
CA LEU A 116 4.67 3.71 -14.92
C LEU A 116 6.12 4.01 -14.51
N LEU A 117 6.96 2.98 -14.40
CA LEU A 117 8.37 3.14 -13.99
C LEU A 117 9.17 4.01 -14.96
N LYS A 118 8.86 3.96 -16.27
CA LYS A 118 9.53 4.77 -17.32
C LYS A 118 9.25 6.27 -17.19
N VAL A 119 8.08 6.65 -16.69
CA VAL A 119 7.64 8.06 -16.63
C VAL A 119 7.87 8.70 -15.25
N ARG A 120 8.45 7.95 -14.30
CA ARG A 120 8.76 8.45 -12.96
C ARG A 120 9.66 9.69 -13.02
N PRO A 121 9.29 10.79 -12.36
CA PRO A 121 10.19 11.91 -12.15
C PRO A 121 11.24 11.54 -11.10
N ALA A 122 12.51 11.85 -11.38
CA ALA A 122 13.66 11.56 -10.51
C ALA A 122 13.65 10.11 -9.96
N PRO A 123 13.71 9.09 -10.85
CA PRO A 123 13.50 7.70 -10.46
C PRO A 123 14.51 7.21 -9.42
N SER A 124 14.01 6.59 -8.36
CA SER A 124 14.83 5.84 -7.40
C SER A 124 15.50 4.60 -8.02
N ASN A 125 16.47 4.04 -7.30
CA ASN A 125 17.08 2.75 -7.62
C ASN A 125 16.31 1.55 -7.02
N ILE A 126 15.09 1.75 -6.49
CA ILE A 126 14.28 0.68 -5.91
C ILE A 126 13.92 -0.34 -7.01
N GLN A 127 14.06 -1.63 -6.69
CA GLN A 127 13.68 -2.70 -7.61
C GLN A 127 12.19 -3.05 -7.46
N TYR A 128 11.43 -2.84 -8.52
CA TYR A 128 9.98 -3.04 -8.50
C TYR A 128 9.54 -4.35 -9.13
N PHE A 129 8.56 -4.98 -8.49
CA PHE A 129 7.86 -6.16 -8.97
C PHE A 129 6.39 -6.06 -8.57
N ILE A 130 5.49 -6.61 -9.38
CA ILE A 130 4.05 -6.58 -9.11
C ILE A 130 3.47 -7.99 -9.11
N TYR A 131 2.59 -8.27 -8.17
CA TYR A 131 2.03 -9.60 -7.94
C TYR A 131 0.51 -9.56 -7.76
N PRO A 132 -0.25 -10.34 -8.55
CA PRO A 132 -1.67 -10.52 -8.30
C PRO A 132 -1.90 -11.51 -7.13
N LEU A 133 -2.71 -11.13 -6.14
CA LEU A 133 -3.06 -11.97 -5.00
C LEU A 133 -4.46 -12.59 -5.14
N ASP A 134 -4.58 -13.86 -4.77
CA ASP A 134 -5.85 -14.57 -4.65
C ASP A 134 -6.56 -14.21 -3.34
N ASP A 135 -7.02 -12.96 -3.25
CA ASP A 135 -7.67 -12.40 -2.07
C ASP A 135 -8.99 -11.70 -2.42
N THR A 136 -10.03 -11.95 -1.63
CA THR A 136 -11.36 -11.37 -1.80
C THR A 136 -11.50 -9.98 -1.20
N ALA A 137 -10.59 -9.55 -0.33
CA ALA A 137 -10.54 -8.18 0.15
C ALA A 137 -10.11 -7.27 -1.00
N ILE A 138 -10.84 -6.17 -1.23
CA ILE A 138 -10.36 -5.08 -2.06
C ILE A 138 -9.09 -4.57 -1.36
N ASN A 139 -7.93 -4.64 -2.03
CA ASN A 139 -6.68 -4.10 -1.51
C ASN A 139 -5.60 -3.99 -2.61
N ALA A 140 -4.71 -3.03 -2.45
CA ALA A 140 -3.40 -2.98 -3.10
C ALA A 140 -2.42 -2.41 -2.08
N PHE A 141 -1.17 -2.87 -2.09
CA PHE A 141 -0.15 -2.33 -1.19
C PHE A 141 1.26 -2.57 -1.75
N THR A 142 2.23 -1.79 -1.28
CA THR A 142 3.65 -1.98 -1.55
C THR A 142 4.46 -2.23 -0.28
N PHE A 143 5.53 -3.01 -0.41
CA PHE A 143 6.62 -3.00 0.54
C PHE A 143 7.96 -3.28 -0.16
N GLY A 144 8.88 -2.33 -0.06
CA GLY A 144 10.22 -2.46 -0.62
C GLY A 144 10.24 -2.69 -2.13
N GLY A 145 9.37 -2.03 -2.88
CA GLY A 145 9.21 -2.22 -4.33
C GLY A 145 8.40 -3.46 -4.73
N ARG A 146 7.97 -4.30 -3.78
CA ARG A 146 7.04 -5.41 -4.06
C ARG A 146 5.61 -4.91 -3.93
N ILE A 147 4.95 -4.74 -5.07
CA ILE A 147 3.57 -4.30 -5.17
C ILE A 147 2.67 -5.54 -5.24
N TYR A 148 1.61 -5.55 -4.45
CA TYR A 148 0.62 -6.61 -4.42
C TYR A 148 -0.75 -6.03 -4.72
N VAL A 149 -1.48 -6.66 -5.64
CA VAL A 149 -2.84 -6.21 -6.01
C VAL A 149 -3.78 -7.40 -5.90
N THR A 150 -4.83 -7.28 -5.09
CA THR A 150 -5.76 -8.39 -4.90
C THR A 150 -6.66 -8.58 -6.12
N LYS A 151 -7.13 -9.82 -6.35
CA LYS A 151 -8.13 -10.10 -7.39
C LYS A 151 -9.40 -9.25 -7.21
N ALA A 152 -9.78 -8.91 -5.98
CA ALA A 152 -10.93 -8.05 -5.74
C ALA A 152 -10.67 -6.61 -6.16
N MET A 153 -9.48 -6.08 -5.90
CA MET A 153 -9.07 -4.77 -6.42
C MET A 153 -9.01 -4.75 -7.94
N LEU A 154 -8.46 -5.80 -8.57
CA LEU A 154 -8.45 -5.92 -10.04
C LEU A 154 -9.85 -5.99 -10.64
N ARG A 155 -10.82 -6.65 -9.98
CA ARG A 155 -12.23 -6.59 -10.40
C ARG A 155 -12.81 -5.19 -10.20
N LYS A 156 -12.45 -4.52 -9.09
CA LYS A 156 -12.91 -3.17 -8.77
C LYS A 156 -12.46 -2.13 -9.79
N THR A 157 -11.29 -2.31 -10.42
CA THR A 157 -10.88 -1.43 -11.53
C THR A 157 -11.72 -1.61 -12.80
N GLY A 158 -12.52 -2.68 -12.90
CA GLY A 158 -13.45 -2.90 -14.01
C GLY A 158 -12.80 -2.92 -15.40
N GLY A 159 -11.50 -3.24 -15.48
CA GLY A 159 -10.74 -3.18 -16.74
C GLY A 159 -10.33 -1.75 -17.17
N SER A 160 -10.59 -0.73 -16.36
CA SER A 160 -10.10 0.63 -16.62
C SER A 160 -8.58 0.68 -16.47
N LYS A 161 -7.90 0.88 -17.60
CA LYS A 161 -6.44 1.06 -17.66
C LYS A 161 -5.99 2.27 -16.84
N SER A 162 -6.73 3.38 -16.91
CA SER A 162 -6.40 4.62 -16.24
C SER A 162 -6.49 4.47 -14.71
N LEU A 163 -7.55 3.83 -14.21
CA LEU A 163 -7.69 3.56 -12.78
C LEU A 163 -6.63 2.55 -12.30
N LEU A 164 -6.34 1.51 -13.07
CA LEU A 164 -5.26 0.57 -12.75
C LEU A 164 -3.90 1.28 -12.63
N TYR A 165 -3.60 2.19 -13.57
CA TYR A 165 -2.38 3.01 -13.52
C TYR A 165 -2.33 3.91 -12.30
N ALA A 166 -3.45 4.54 -11.93
CA ALA A 166 -3.51 5.39 -10.75
C ALA A 166 -3.27 4.60 -9.46
N ILE A 167 -3.85 3.41 -9.32
CA ILE A 167 -3.67 2.54 -8.16
C ILE A 167 -2.23 2.01 -8.06
N ILE A 168 -1.66 1.49 -9.15
CA ILE A 168 -0.26 1.03 -9.14
C ILE A 168 0.69 2.23 -8.93
N GLY A 169 0.39 3.37 -9.55
CA GLY A 169 1.15 4.60 -9.39
C GLY A 169 1.14 5.14 -7.96
N HIS A 170 0.01 4.99 -7.25
CA HIS A 170 -0.11 5.30 -5.83
C HIS A 170 0.83 4.40 -4.99
N GLU A 171 0.86 3.10 -5.26
CA GLU A 171 1.78 2.17 -4.60
C GLU A 171 3.26 2.47 -4.89
N ILE A 172 3.59 2.87 -6.12
CA ILE A 172 4.92 3.38 -6.45
C ILE A 172 5.20 4.64 -5.63
N GLY A 173 4.23 5.56 -5.52
CA GLY A 173 4.33 6.78 -4.74
C GLY A 173 4.71 6.54 -3.27
N HIS A 174 4.12 5.53 -2.60
CA HIS A 174 4.52 5.18 -1.23
C HIS A 174 6.00 4.81 -1.09
N SER A 175 6.58 4.19 -2.10
CA SER A 175 8.00 3.79 -2.10
C SER A 175 8.91 4.97 -2.47
N GLU A 176 8.56 5.72 -3.51
CA GLU A 176 9.33 6.86 -4.03
C GLU A 176 9.35 8.06 -3.07
N GLU A 177 8.21 8.39 -2.46
CA GLU A 177 8.08 9.52 -1.51
C GLU A 177 8.65 9.16 -0.11
N GLY A 178 9.11 7.91 0.08
CA GLY A 178 9.82 7.48 1.27
C GLY A 178 8.93 7.07 2.45
N HIS A 179 7.65 6.82 2.22
CA HIS A 179 6.75 6.31 3.28
C HIS A 179 7.21 4.93 3.74
N ILE A 180 7.53 4.03 2.81
CA ILE A 180 8.06 2.70 3.12
C ILE A 180 9.43 2.79 3.81
N ARG A 181 10.27 3.72 3.37
CA ARG A 181 11.56 4.00 4.01
C ARG A 181 11.38 4.34 5.50
N LYS A 182 10.43 5.22 5.82
CA LYS A 182 10.08 5.57 7.20
C LYS A 182 9.56 4.37 7.98
N THR A 183 8.70 3.55 7.38
CA THR A 183 8.21 2.31 8.01
C THR A 183 9.34 1.33 8.34
N ILE A 184 10.32 1.16 7.45
CA ILE A 184 11.51 0.31 7.70
C ILE A 184 12.38 0.88 8.82
N GLN A 185 12.56 2.21 8.87
CA GLN A 185 13.29 2.86 9.96
C GLN A 185 12.62 2.62 11.30
N GLU A 186 11.30 2.78 11.38
CA GLU A 186 10.50 2.52 12.58
C GLU A 186 10.61 1.03 13.01
N LEU A 187 10.54 0.09 12.05
CA LEU A 187 10.82 -1.33 12.28
C LEU A 187 12.17 -1.55 12.95
N GLN A 188 13.25 -1.02 12.37
CA GLN A 188 14.61 -1.22 12.89
C GLN A 188 14.77 -0.70 14.32
N LEU A 189 14.16 0.44 14.63
CA LEU A 189 14.17 0.99 15.99
C LEU A 189 13.45 0.06 16.96
N THR A 190 12.29 -0.48 16.58
CA THR A 190 11.56 -1.41 17.45
C THR A 190 12.31 -2.73 17.67
N THR A 191 12.90 -3.32 16.62
CA THR A 191 13.64 -4.59 16.75
C THR A 191 14.91 -4.44 17.59
N ASN A 192 15.58 -3.30 17.51
CA ASN A 192 16.79 -3.02 18.29
C ASN A 192 16.50 -2.78 19.78
N ILE A 193 15.30 -2.27 20.12
CA ILE A 193 14.88 -2.02 21.52
C ILE A 193 14.38 -3.31 22.18
N PHE A 194 13.69 -4.19 21.45
CA PHE A 194 13.01 -5.35 22.02
C PHE A 194 13.75 -6.68 21.85
N GLY A 195 14.92 -6.68 21.20
CA GLY A 195 15.93 -7.74 21.32
C GLY A 195 15.43 -9.17 21.14
N GLU A 196 14.88 -9.52 19.97
CA GLU A 196 14.81 -10.92 19.49
C GLU A 196 14.32 -10.93 18.03
N ALA A 197 15.25 -11.11 17.09
CA ALA A 197 14.96 -11.31 15.67
C ALA A 197 14.69 -12.81 15.42
N ASN A 198 13.56 -13.33 15.90
CA ASN A 198 13.09 -14.66 15.52
C ASN A 198 11.57 -14.79 15.79
N ALA A 199 10.79 -15.14 14.77
CA ALA A 199 9.32 -15.25 14.74
C ALA A 199 8.49 -13.96 15.00
N GLY A 200 9.00 -12.98 15.77
CA GLY A 200 8.31 -11.70 16.01
C GLY A 200 8.30 -10.74 14.82
N THR A 201 9.27 -10.85 13.91
CA THR A 201 9.47 -9.92 12.80
C THR A 201 8.33 -9.96 11.77
N VAL A 202 7.75 -11.13 11.49
CA VAL A 202 6.63 -11.27 10.55
C VAL A 202 5.39 -10.60 11.10
N LEU A 203 5.01 -10.89 12.34
CA LEU A 203 3.87 -10.25 12.98
C LEU A 203 4.06 -8.72 13.08
N GLN A 204 5.29 -8.26 13.36
CA GLN A 204 5.61 -6.83 13.41
C GLN A 204 5.54 -6.16 12.03
N ILE A 205 6.08 -6.78 10.98
CA ILE A 205 5.98 -6.26 9.61
C ILE A 205 4.52 -6.24 9.17
N THR A 206 3.78 -7.34 9.34
CA THR A 206 2.36 -7.39 8.98
C THR A 206 1.57 -6.34 9.75
N LYS A 207 1.84 -6.16 11.04
CA LYS A 207 1.19 -5.12 11.86
C LYS A 207 1.47 -3.71 11.33
N LEU A 208 2.70 -3.44 10.88
CA LEU A 208 3.08 -2.13 10.33
C LEU A 208 2.60 -1.92 8.90
N LEU A 209 2.44 -2.98 8.11
CA LEU A 209 1.77 -2.91 6.81
C LEU A 209 0.26 -2.72 6.94
N THR A 210 -0.34 -3.26 8.01
CA THR A 210 -1.74 -2.96 8.36
C THR A 210 -1.90 -1.63 9.08
N ALA A 211 -0.80 -0.95 9.43
CA ALA A 211 -0.87 0.37 10.02
C ALA A 211 -1.19 1.38 8.92
N SER A 212 -2.27 2.13 9.11
CA SER A 212 -2.71 3.12 8.15
C SER A 212 -1.65 4.22 7.99
N PHE A 213 -1.41 4.66 6.76
CA PHE A 213 -0.64 5.88 6.56
C PHE A 213 -1.46 7.11 7.01
N ASN A 214 -0.77 8.20 7.30
CA ASN A 214 -1.45 9.45 7.65
C ASN A 214 -2.05 10.11 6.39
N GLN A 215 -2.94 11.09 6.58
CA GLN A 215 -3.62 11.81 5.50
C GLN A 215 -2.66 12.42 4.47
N ARG A 216 -1.51 12.90 4.93
CA ARG A 216 -0.53 13.55 4.06
C ARG A 216 0.17 12.54 3.15
N ASN A 217 0.61 11.42 3.71
CA ASN A 217 1.26 10.34 2.96
C ASN A 217 0.33 9.77 1.89
N GLU A 218 -0.95 9.55 2.21
CA GLU A 218 -1.94 9.08 1.22
C GLU A 218 -2.11 10.09 0.07
N LEU A 219 -2.17 11.39 0.37
CA LEU A 219 -2.25 12.44 -0.65
C LEU A 219 -0.97 12.58 -1.48
N GLU A 220 0.21 12.43 -0.86
CA GLU A 220 1.50 12.42 -1.57
C GLU A 220 1.53 11.26 -2.58
N ALA A 221 1.11 10.07 -2.18
CA ALA A 221 1.01 8.90 -3.05
C ALA A 221 -0.07 9.06 -4.15
N ASP A 222 -1.24 9.63 -3.81
CA ASP A 222 -2.30 9.96 -4.78
C ASP A 222 -1.82 10.92 -5.87
N TYR A 223 -1.17 12.02 -5.48
CA TYR A 223 -0.66 12.99 -6.42
C TYR A 223 0.43 12.38 -7.30
N TYR A 224 1.32 11.57 -6.72
CA TYR A 224 2.33 10.85 -7.49
C TYR A 224 1.68 9.91 -8.52
N GLY A 225 0.71 9.10 -8.12
CA GLY A 225 0.03 8.15 -9.01
C GLY A 225 -0.74 8.83 -10.14
N VAL A 226 -1.44 9.92 -9.85
CA VAL A 226 -2.14 10.71 -10.87
C VAL A 226 -1.16 11.42 -11.81
N GLU A 227 -0.02 11.91 -11.31
CA GLU A 227 1.02 12.50 -12.16
C GLU A 227 1.59 11.47 -13.15
N LEU A 228 1.89 10.25 -12.69
CA LEU A 228 2.35 9.18 -13.59
C LEU A 228 1.27 8.82 -14.63
N THR A 229 0.02 8.71 -14.18
CA THR A 229 -1.14 8.41 -15.04
C THR A 229 -1.30 9.47 -16.12
N HIS A 230 -1.16 10.75 -15.76
CA HIS A 230 -1.19 11.88 -16.68
C HIS A 230 -0.05 11.84 -17.70
N ARG A 231 1.19 11.55 -17.25
CA ARG A 231 2.36 11.42 -18.13
C ARG A 231 2.22 10.31 -19.17
N LEU A 232 1.37 9.30 -18.90
CA LEU A 232 1.02 8.22 -19.83
C LEU A 232 -0.21 8.54 -20.70
N GLY A 233 -0.69 9.79 -20.68
CA GLY A 233 -1.83 10.26 -21.47
C GLY A 233 -3.15 9.59 -21.09
N GLN A 234 -3.26 9.07 -19.87
CA GLN A 234 -4.47 8.42 -19.38
C GLN A 234 -5.41 9.44 -18.71
N GLU A 235 -6.69 9.07 -18.63
CA GLU A 235 -7.75 9.85 -18.00
C GLU A 235 -7.55 9.89 -16.47
N LEU A 236 -7.88 11.00 -15.79
CA LEU A 236 -7.53 11.21 -14.37
C LEU A 236 -8.74 11.18 -13.43
N CYS A 237 -9.93 11.49 -13.94
CA CYS A 237 -11.16 11.61 -13.16
C CYS A 237 -11.68 10.26 -12.69
N SER A 238 -11.38 9.15 -13.37
CA SER A 238 -11.65 7.80 -12.88
C SER A 238 -11.09 7.55 -11.46
N THR A 239 -9.93 8.13 -11.12
CA THR A 239 -9.36 8.07 -9.76
C THR A 239 -10.21 8.84 -8.75
N VAL A 240 -10.74 10.01 -9.14
CA VAL A 240 -11.66 10.79 -8.29
C VAL A 240 -12.98 10.05 -8.10
N ALA A 241 -13.50 9.42 -9.15
CA ALA A 241 -14.71 8.58 -9.10
C ALA A 241 -14.55 7.44 -8.11
N PHE A 242 -13.42 6.73 -8.22
CA PHE A 242 -13.08 5.63 -7.34
C PHE A 242 -13.08 6.06 -5.87
N TRP A 243 -12.37 7.15 -5.52
CA TRP A 243 -12.34 7.61 -4.13
C TRP A 243 -13.69 8.11 -3.61
N LYS A 244 -14.54 8.71 -4.46
CA LYS A 244 -15.93 9.07 -4.08
C LYS A 244 -16.77 7.83 -3.79
N GLU A 245 -16.61 6.78 -4.58
CA GLU A 245 -17.28 5.50 -4.37
C GLU A 245 -16.80 4.84 -3.07
N MET A 246 -15.48 4.79 -2.86
CA MET A 246 -14.87 4.27 -1.64
C MET A 246 -15.36 5.02 -0.40
N ALA A 247 -15.43 6.36 -0.45
CA ALA A 247 -15.97 7.19 0.64
C ALA A 247 -17.43 6.88 0.99
N SER A 248 -18.24 6.51 -0.01
CA SER A 248 -19.65 6.15 0.19
C SER A 248 -19.83 4.81 0.92
N ASN A 249 -18.78 3.97 0.91
CA ASN A 249 -18.77 2.64 1.51
C ASN A 249 -17.96 2.55 2.81
N GLU A 250 -17.07 3.52 3.08
CA GLU A 250 -16.12 3.59 4.21
C GLU A 250 -16.77 3.44 5.61
N ASN A 251 -18.07 3.71 5.74
CA ASN A 251 -18.83 3.58 7.01
C ASN A 251 -19.90 2.47 7.01
N ARG A 252 -20.19 1.82 5.88
CA ARG A 252 -21.28 0.83 5.79
C ARG A 252 -20.83 -0.60 6.09
N TYR A 253 -19.53 -0.85 6.12
CA TYR A 253 -18.92 -2.18 6.29
C TYR A 253 -17.75 -2.15 7.30
N SER A 254 -18.05 -1.84 8.56
CA SER A 254 -17.03 -1.55 9.59
C SER A 254 -16.13 -2.72 10.04
N GLN A 255 -16.15 -3.90 9.39
CA GLN A 255 -15.35 -5.05 9.84
C GLN A 255 -14.66 -5.89 8.75
N VAL A 256 -14.79 -5.59 7.45
CA VAL A 256 -14.34 -6.56 6.40
C VAL A 256 -13.39 -5.99 5.34
N GLU A 257 -13.21 -4.67 5.22
CA GLU A 257 -12.41 -4.14 4.09
C GLU A 257 -11.03 -3.66 4.51
N ASP A 258 -10.01 -4.46 4.17
CA ASP A 258 -8.60 -4.18 4.47
C ASP A 258 -8.07 -2.93 3.76
N PHE A 259 -8.66 -2.54 2.63
CA PHE A 259 -8.28 -1.30 1.93
C PHE A 259 -8.46 -0.06 2.81
N PHE A 260 -9.63 0.14 3.43
CA PHE A 260 -9.85 1.33 4.27
C PHE A 260 -9.00 1.34 5.54
N ARG A 261 -8.62 0.14 6.02
CA ARG A 261 -7.72 0.00 7.17
C ARG A 261 -6.30 0.41 6.83
N THR A 262 -5.86 0.19 5.60
CA THR A 262 -4.50 0.48 5.14
C THR A 262 -4.40 1.86 4.48
N HIS A 263 -5.44 2.27 3.74
CA HIS A 263 -5.56 3.48 2.92
C HIS A 263 -6.83 4.29 3.28
N PRO A 264 -6.85 4.99 4.43
CA PRO A 264 -8.01 5.73 4.92
C PRO A 264 -8.27 7.06 4.17
N PHE A 265 -9.36 7.74 4.58
CA PHE A 265 -9.69 9.14 4.23
C PHE A 265 -10.21 9.34 2.79
N SER A 266 -11.00 8.39 2.30
CA SER A 266 -11.42 8.36 0.89
C SER A 266 -12.12 9.64 0.44
N GLY A 267 -12.99 10.20 1.28
CA GLY A 267 -13.72 11.43 0.94
C GLY A 267 -12.82 12.67 0.80
N LEU A 268 -11.86 12.83 1.72
CA LEU A 268 -10.89 13.93 1.69
C LEU A 268 -9.95 13.78 0.49
N ARG A 269 -9.50 12.56 0.23
CA ARG A 269 -8.66 12.23 -0.93
C ARG A 269 -9.34 12.57 -2.24
N ALA A 270 -10.60 12.18 -2.41
CA ALA A 270 -11.39 12.54 -3.59
C ALA A 270 -11.45 14.06 -3.82
N GLN A 271 -11.72 14.83 -2.76
CA GLN A 271 -11.79 16.29 -2.84
C GLN A 271 -10.45 16.93 -3.22
N CYS A 272 -9.37 16.50 -2.56
CA CYS A 272 -8.04 17.06 -2.80
C CYS A 272 -7.47 16.63 -4.15
N LEU A 273 -7.71 15.39 -4.59
CA LEU A 273 -7.38 14.95 -5.94
C LEU A 273 -8.11 15.76 -7.01
N GLN A 274 -9.42 16.00 -6.84
CA GLN A 274 -10.17 16.84 -7.76
C GLN A 274 -9.57 18.25 -7.87
N SER A 275 -9.18 18.84 -6.73
CA SER A 275 -8.54 20.15 -6.68
C SER A 275 -7.15 20.14 -7.34
N HIS A 276 -6.35 19.11 -7.07
CA HIS A 276 -5.01 18.93 -7.63
C HIS A 276 -5.06 18.74 -9.15
N ILE A 277 -5.97 17.90 -9.64
CA ILE A 277 -6.12 17.63 -11.07
C ILE A 277 -6.53 18.90 -11.81
N GLN A 278 -7.47 19.66 -11.26
CA GLN A 278 -7.89 20.93 -11.86
C GLN A 278 -6.75 21.95 -11.91
N ALA A 279 -5.97 22.07 -10.83
CA ALA A 279 -4.91 23.07 -10.72
C ALA A 279 -3.69 22.74 -11.59
N ASN A 280 -3.32 21.46 -11.73
CA ASN A 280 -2.06 21.06 -12.36
C ASN A 280 -2.24 20.51 -13.79
N PHE A 281 -3.41 19.98 -14.12
CA PHE A 281 -3.67 19.33 -15.42
C PHE A 281 -4.84 19.96 -16.19
N ASN A 282 -5.39 21.08 -15.69
CA ASN A 282 -6.51 21.82 -16.28
C ASN A 282 -7.71 20.91 -16.66
N THR A 283 -7.97 19.89 -15.84
CA THR A 283 -9.01 18.89 -16.06
C THR A 283 -10.04 18.95 -14.94
N ARG A 284 -11.34 19.04 -15.28
CA ARG A 284 -12.42 19.06 -14.30
C ARG A 284 -13.09 17.69 -14.18
N CYS A 285 -13.21 17.20 -12.95
CA CYS A 285 -13.82 15.91 -12.62
C CYS A 285 -15.22 16.04 -11.96
N ASP A 286 -15.90 17.13 -12.28
CA ASP A 286 -17.24 17.52 -11.82
C ASP A 286 -18.39 16.86 -12.61
N GLY A 287 -18.10 16.32 -13.80
CA GLY A 287 -19.08 15.70 -14.70
C GLY A 287 -19.31 14.20 -14.56
N LEU A 288 -18.64 13.50 -13.63
CA LEU A 288 -18.85 12.06 -13.45
C LEU A 288 -20.21 11.80 -12.82
N ASN A 289 -21.21 11.53 -13.67
CA ASN A 289 -22.49 11.01 -13.25
C ASN A 289 -22.24 9.70 -12.47
N GLN A 290 -22.98 9.45 -11.39
CA GLN A 290 -22.89 8.18 -10.66
C GLN A 290 -23.16 6.94 -11.55
N ASN A 291 -23.72 7.13 -12.75
CA ASN A 291 -23.91 6.08 -13.77
C ASN A 291 -22.68 5.81 -14.65
N GLU A 292 -21.60 6.60 -14.52
CA GLU A 292 -20.26 6.29 -15.06
C GLU A 292 -19.35 5.62 -14.02
N THR A 293 -19.90 5.29 -12.84
CA THR A 293 -19.35 4.16 -12.09
C THR A 293 -19.49 2.92 -12.95
N HIS A 294 -18.45 2.10 -12.98
CA HIS A 294 -18.27 0.95 -13.86
C HIS A 294 -19.61 0.24 -14.20
N PRO A 295 -19.94 0.07 -15.50
CA PRO A 295 -21.18 -0.56 -15.91
C PRO A 295 -21.35 -1.92 -15.24
N GLU A 296 -22.45 -2.07 -14.51
CA GLU A 296 -23.06 -3.30 -14.01
C GLU A 296 -22.10 -4.36 -13.44
N LEU A 297 -22.02 -4.39 -12.10
CA LEU A 297 -22.01 -5.68 -11.40
C LEU A 297 -23.26 -6.46 -11.82
N MET A 298 -23.15 -7.26 -12.88
CA MET A 298 -24.08 -8.37 -13.10
C MET A 298 -23.91 -9.33 -11.93
N THR A 299 -24.91 -9.27 -11.05
CA THR A 299 -25.34 -10.32 -10.15
C THR A 299 -24.93 -11.70 -10.65
N ALA A 300 -24.14 -12.43 -9.85
CA ALA A 300 -24.13 -13.88 -9.95
C ALA A 300 -25.59 -14.37 -9.78
N PRO A 301 -26.08 -15.31 -10.62
CA PRO A 301 -27.44 -15.80 -10.48
C PRO A 301 -27.59 -16.52 -9.13
N PRO A 302 -28.77 -16.44 -8.48
CA PRO A 302 -29.03 -17.18 -7.25
C PRO A 302 -28.91 -18.68 -7.54
N GLU A 303 -28.24 -19.39 -6.63
CA GLU A 303 -28.26 -20.85 -6.58
C GLU A 303 -29.72 -21.33 -6.65
N THR A 304 -30.03 -22.11 -7.67
CA THR A 304 -31.31 -22.79 -7.78
C THR A 304 -31.39 -23.80 -6.64
N SER A 305 -32.18 -23.48 -5.60
CA SER A 305 -32.69 -24.48 -4.67
C SER A 305 -33.63 -25.41 -5.44
N GLY A 306 -33.08 -26.53 -5.90
CA GLY A 306 -33.85 -27.63 -6.44
C GLY A 306 -34.64 -28.29 -5.32
N ALA A 307 -35.87 -27.82 -5.09
CA ALA A 307 -36.91 -28.64 -4.47
C ALA A 307 -37.52 -29.53 -5.56
N ALA A 308 -37.25 -30.83 -5.50
CA ALA A 308 -38.03 -31.85 -6.20
C ALA A 308 -38.19 -33.09 -5.29
N SER A 309 -39.37 -33.16 -4.67
CA SER A 309 -40.18 -34.36 -4.44
C SER A 309 -39.49 -35.70 -4.13
N ARG A 310 -39.72 -36.21 -2.92
CA ARG A 310 -40.55 -37.40 -2.67
C ARG A 310 -41.21 -37.29 -1.30
#